data_AF-A0A920UV24-F1
#
_entry.id   AF-A0A920UV24-F1
#
_cell.length_a   1.000
_cell.length_b   1.000
_cell.length_c   1.000
_cell.angle_alpha   90.00
_cell.angle_beta   90.00
_cell.angle_gamma   90.00
#
_symmetry.space_group_name_H-M   'P 1'
#
loop_
_entity.id
_entity.type
_entity.pdbx_description
1 polymer ?
#
loop_
_entity_poly.entity_id
_entity_poly.type
_entity_poly.pdbx_seq_one_letter_code
_entity_poly.pdbx_strand_id
1 'polypeptide(L)'
;MPWTEEHVYVMRDVNYENYRSGDQYRDISQARNVEELRMALAAHQGAAFVNTIAADREGGALYADMSAIPNVSADLLERCAINTGNPRLITLNGSNPSCDWQVDPGAAYPGLMPPAEQPSLITDTYVSNSNDFILVVKP
;
A
#
# COMPACT_ATOMS: atom_id res chain seq x y z
N MET A 1 -24.40 -4.27 7.83
CA MET A 1 -24.40 -3.62 6.50
C MET A 1 -25.49 -4.25 5.62
N PRO A 2 -26.79 -3.99 5.91
CA PRO A 2 -27.87 -4.44 5.04
C PRO A 2 -27.96 -3.55 3.78
N TRP A 3 -28.43 -4.12 2.67
CA TRP A 3 -28.88 -3.36 1.51
C TRP A 3 -30.33 -2.90 1.77
N THR A 4 -30.57 -1.59 1.74
CA THR A 4 -31.90 -0.99 1.92
C THR A 4 -32.23 -0.02 0.79
N GLU A 5 -33.41 0.60 0.83
CA GLU A 5 -33.77 1.68 -0.09
C GLU A 5 -32.94 2.96 0.12
N GLU A 6 -32.37 3.15 1.32
CA GLU A 6 -31.60 4.34 1.67
C GLU A 6 -30.09 4.18 1.43
N HIS A 7 -29.54 2.98 1.68
CA HIS A 7 -28.10 2.76 1.67
C HIS A 7 -27.73 1.39 1.08
N VAL A 8 -26.62 1.38 0.34
CA VAL A 8 -25.93 0.18 -0.12
C VAL A 8 -24.43 0.35 0.14
N TYR A 9 -23.73 -0.76 0.35
CA TYR A 9 -22.29 -0.78 0.56
C TYR A 9 -21.62 -1.43 -0.64
N VAL A 10 -20.60 -0.76 -1.18
CA VAL A 10 -19.83 -1.24 -2.33
C VAL A 10 -18.37 -1.37 -1.90
N MET A 11 -17.71 -2.43 -2.39
CA MET A 11 -16.28 -2.65 -2.18
C MET A 11 -15.52 -2.22 -3.43
N ARG A 12 -14.54 -1.33 -3.26
CA ARG A 12 -13.54 -1.01 -4.28
C ARG A 12 -12.23 -1.66 -3.87
N ASP A 13 -11.81 -2.68 -4.61
CA ASP A 13 -10.53 -3.35 -4.41
C ASP A 13 -9.45 -2.64 -5.22
N VAL A 14 -8.40 -2.16 -4.55
CA VAL A 14 -7.24 -1.50 -5.16
C VAL A 14 -6.49 -2.41 -6.13
N ASN A 15 -6.60 -3.73 -5.96
CA ASN A 15 -5.95 -4.72 -6.79
C ASN A 15 -6.75 -5.13 -8.03
N TYR A 16 -8.02 -4.70 -8.15
CA TYR A 16 -8.85 -5.05 -9.32
C TYR A 16 -8.21 -4.59 -10.65
N GLU A 17 -7.52 -3.45 -10.63
CA GLU A 17 -6.79 -2.87 -11.76
C GLU A 17 -5.25 -2.93 -11.58
N ASN A 18 -4.76 -3.85 -10.73
CA ASN A 18 -3.34 -4.03 -10.51
C ASN A 18 -2.73 -5.07 -11.48
N TYR A 19 -2.52 -4.64 -12.72
CA TYR A 19 -1.85 -5.44 -13.76
C TYR A 19 -0.32 -5.30 -13.77
N ARG A 20 0.24 -4.48 -12.86
CA ARG A 20 1.68 -4.13 -12.81
C ARG A 20 2.53 -5.16 -12.06
N SER A 21 1.90 -6.11 -11.37
CA SER A 21 2.59 -7.13 -10.57
C SER A 21 3.60 -7.94 -11.40
N GLY A 22 3.28 -8.27 -12.66
CA GLY A 22 4.18 -8.98 -13.56
C GLY A 22 5.48 -8.22 -13.83
N ASP A 23 5.38 -6.94 -14.18
CA ASP A 23 6.56 -6.07 -14.39
C ASP A 23 7.33 -5.87 -13.09
N GLN A 24 6.64 -5.73 -11.95
CA GLN A 24 7.29 -5.63 -10.65
C GLN A 24 8.12 -6.87 -10.32
N TYR A 25 7.56 -8.07 -10.43
CA TYR A 25 8.30 -9.30 -10.11
C TYR A 25 9.42 -9.57 -11.12
N ARG A 26 9.27 -9.15 -12.38
CA ARG A 26 10.37 -9.17 -13.36
C ARG A 26 11.52 -8.28 -12.88
N ASP A 27 11.26 -7.03 -12.50
CA ASP A 27 12.32 -6.10 -12.12
C ASP A 27 12.93 -6.46 -10.76
N ILE A 28 12.12 -6.98 -9.81
CA ILE A 28 12.62 -7.60 -8.57
C ILE A 28 13.58 -8.75 -8.89
N SER A 29 13.26 -9.62 -9.86
CA SER A 29 14.12 -10.75 -10.23
C SER A 29 15.47 -10.33 -10.85
N GLN A 30 15.57 -9.09 -11.32
CA GLN A 30 16.78 -8.51 -11.90
C GLN A 30 17.60 -7.67 -10.92
N ALA A 31 17.01 -7.30 -9.77
CA ALA A 31 17.66 -6.48 -8.75
C ALA A 31 18.90 -7.17 -8.16
N ARG A 32 19.97 -6.38 -7.97
CA ARG A 32 21.30 -6.86 -7.56
C ARG A 32 21.65 -6.59 -6.11
N ASN A 33 20.87 -5.74 -5.45
CA ASN A 33 20.98 -5.33 -4.05
C ASN A 33 19.60 -4.87 -3.55
N VAL A 34 19.49 -4.60 -2.24
CA VAL A 34 18.22 -4.22 -1.64
C VAL A 34 17.69 -2.86 -2.10
N GLU A 35 18.57 -1.95 -2.53
CA GLU A 35 18.15 -0.64 -3.03
C GLU A 35 17.49 -0.75 -4.42
N GLU A 36 18.05 -1.54 -5.33
CA GLU A 36 17.41 -1.86 -6.62
C GLU A 36 16.07 -2.56 -6.44
N LEU A 37 15.95 -3.46 -5.45
CA LEU A 37 14.68 -4.11 -5.13
C LEU A 37 13.65 -3.08 -4.64
N ARG A 38 14.05 -2.19 -3.74
CA ARG A 38 13.18 -1.11 -3.22
C ARG A 38 12.72 -0.18 -4.35
N MET A 39 13.61 0.15 -5.29
CA MET A 39 13.24 0.93 -6.47
C MET A 39 12.24 0.21 -7.38
N ALA A 40 12.38 -1.11 -7.59
CA ALA A 40 11.42 -1.89 -8.36
C ALA A 40 10.03 -1.92 -7.70
N LEU A 41 9.96 -2.04 -6.37
CA LEU A 41 8.70 -1.91 -5.62
C LEU A 41 8.07 -0.53 -5.81
N ALA A 42 8.86 0.54 -5.65
CA ALA A 42 8.40 1.92 -5.79
C ALA A 42 7.92 2.24 -7.21
N ALA A 43 8.60 1.74 -8.24
CA ALA A 43 8.29 2.04 -9.63
C ALA A 43 6.93 1.46 -10.08
N HIS A 44 6.55 0.30 -9.54
CA HIS A 44 5.39 -0.45 -10.04
C HIS A 44 4.20 -0.46 -9.08
N GLN A 45 4.44 -0.42 -7.76
CA GLN A 45 3.42 -0.55 -6.71
C GLN A 45 2.43 -1.69 -7.00
N GLY A 46 2.99 -2.84 -7.41
CA GLY A 46 2.30 -4.01 -7.91
C GLY A 46 2.16 -5.14 -6.90
N ALA A 47 2.83 -5.07 -5.74
CA ALA A 47 2.61 -6.04 -4.67
C ALA A 47 1.19 -5.88 -4.13
N ALA A 48 0.42 -6.97 -4.01
CA ALA A 48 -1.01 -6.84 -3.79
C ALA A 48 -1.40 -6.55 -2.32
N PHE A 49 -0.78 -7.26 -1.37
CA PHE A 49 -1.14 -7.20 0.05
C PHE A 49 -0.02 -7.70 0.98
N VAL A 50 1.22 -7.73 0.49
CA VAL A 50 2.36 -8.34 1.20
C VAL A 50 3.43 -7.32 1.52
N ASN A 51 4.04 -7.48 2.70
CA ASN A 51 5.34 -6.89 3.01
C ASN A 51 6.43 -7.62 2.19
N THR A 52 7.53 -6.92 1.92
CA THR A 52 8.74 -7.50 1.32
C THR A 52 9.90 -7.40 2.31
N ILE A 53 10.55 -8.53 2.57
CA ILE A 53 11.82 -8.59 3.30
C ILE A 53 12.89 -9.15 2.38
N ALA A 54 14.06 -8.51 2.34
CA ALA A 54 15.19 -8.96 1.54
C ALA A 54 16.52 -8.71 2.27
N ALA A 55 17.54 -9.47 1.86
CA ALA A 55 18.93 -9.21 2.24
C ALA A 55 19.83 -9.33 1.00
N ASP A 56 20.96 -8.63 0.97
CA ASP A 56 21.91 -8.69 -0.14
C ASP A 56 23.34 -9.05 0.30
N ARG A 57 24.22 -9.21 -0.69
CA ARG A 57 25.62 -9.60 -0.51
C ARG A 57 26.50 -8.53 0.15
N GLU A 58 26.04 -7.29 0.20
CA GLU A 58 26.76 -6.16 0.80
C GLU A 58 26.40 -5.99 2.28
N GLY A 59 25.47 -6.82 2.79
CA GLY A 59 25.00 -6.79 4.17
C GLY A 59 23.76 -5.94 4.38
N GLY A 60 23.13 -5.43 3.31
CA GLY A 60 21.89 -4.69 3.40
C GLY A 60 20.71 -5.61 3.75
N ALA A 61 19.86 -5.16 4.67
CA ALA A 61 18.59 -5.78 5.03
C ALA A 61 17.45 -4.78 4.79
N LEU A 62 16.46 -5.18 3.99
CA LEU A 62 15.31 -4.37 3.60
C LEU A 62 14.03 -4.90 4.21
N TYR A 63 13.24 -4.00 4.76
CA TYR A 63 11.80 -4.14 4.94
C TYR A 63 11.09 -3.10 4.07
N ALA A 64 10.02 -3.50 3.36
CA ALA A 64 9.17 -2.60 2.60
C ALA A 64 7.69 -3.02 2.68
N ASP A 65 6.83 -2.09 3.07
CA ASP A 65 5.38 -2.17 2.85
C ASP A 65 5.02 -1.28 1.66
N MET A 66 5.54 -1.66 0.50
CA MET A 66 5.38 -0.94 -0.76
C MET A 66 4.46 -1.71 -1.70
N SER A 67 3.19 -1.80 -1.29
CA SER A 67 2.11 -2.51 -1.98
C SER A 67 1.15 -1.55 -2.70
N ALA A 68 0.16 -2.07 -3.41
CA ALA A 68 -0.95 -1.28 -3.92
C ALA A 68 -1.83 -0.82 -2.75
N ILE A 69 -1.65 0.41 -2.29
CA ILE A 69 -2.35 0.99 -1.12
C ILE A 69 -3.25 2.14 -1.59
N PRO A 70 -4.55 2.16 -1.25
CA PRO A 70 -5.43 3.30 -1.55
C PRO A 70 -4.90 4.62 -0.99
N ASN A 71 -4.93 5.69 -1.80
CA ASN A 71 -4.56 7.03 -1.35
C ASN A 71 -5.71 7.68 -0.57
N VAL A 72 -5.75 7.39 0.73
CA VAL A 72 -6.77 7.92 1.64
C VAL A 72 -6.05 8.61 2.80
N SER A 73 -5.88 9.93 2.69
CA SER A 73 -5.23 10.74 3.73
C SER A 73 -6.06 10.84 5.01
N ALA A 74 -5.40 11.24 6.11
CA ALA A 74 -6.07 11.52 7.39
C ALA A 74 -7.18 12.58 7.23
N ASP A 75 -6.92 13.65 6.47
CA ASP A 75 -7.90 14.71 6.19
C ASP A 75 -9.10 14.20 5.38
N LEU A 76 -8.89 13.23 4.48
CA LEU A 76 -9.99 12.58 3.76
C LEU A 76 -10.81 11.71 4.72
N LEU A 77 -10.16 10.93 5.58
CA LEU A 77 -10.85 10.11 6.60
C LEU A 77 -11.68 10.97 7.54
N GLU A 78 -11.14 12.10 8.03
CA GLU A 78 -11.86 12.99 8.93
C GLU A 78 -13.17 13.52 8.32
N ARG A 79 -13.15 13.84 7.03
CA ARG A 79 -14.32 14.40 6.33
C ARG A 79 -15.28 13.34 5.79
N CYS A 80 -14.78 12.17 5.41
CA CYS A 80 -15.52 11.22 4.57
C CYS A 80 -15.77 9.86 5.21
N ALA A 81 -15.14 9.52 6.34
CA ALA A 81 -15.35 8.23 6.97
C ALA A 81 -16.76 8.11 7.55
N ILE A 82 -17.41 6.98 7.27
CA ILE A 82 -18.69 6.58 7.85
C ILE A 82 -18.44 5.52 8.90
N ASN A 83 -18.90 5.77 10.13
CA ASN A 83 -18.82 4.77 11.19
C ASN A 83 -19.89 3.68 10.98
N THR A 84 -19.44 2.50 10.58
CA THR A 84 -20.30 1.31 10.38
C THR A 84 -20.39 0.42 11.62
N GLY A 85 -19.76 0.82 12.73
CA GLY A 85 -19.63 0.01 13.95
C GLY A 85 -18.57 -1.10 13.87
N ASN A 86 -17.93 -1.30 12.71
CA ASN A 86 -16.84 -2.26 12.55
C ASN A 86 -15.49 -1.52 12.44
N PRO A 87 -14.63 -1.57 13.46
CA PRO A 87 -13.35 -0.86 13.46
C PRO A 87 -12.32 -1.44 12.47
N ARG A 88 -12.59 -2.61 11.88
CA ARG A 88 -11.70 -3.23 10.87
C ARG A 88 -12.00 -2.78 9.45
N LEU A 89 -13.05 -2.00 9.24
CA LEU A 89 -13.48 -1.55 7.91
C LEU A 89 -13.41 -0.04 7.83
N ILE A 90 -12.56 0.45 6.94
CA ILE A 90 -12.61 1.84 6.50
C ILE A 90 -13.74 1.93 5.47
N THR A 91 -14.76 2.74 5.76
CA THR A 91 -15.90 2.98 4.86
C THR A 91 -15.97 4.47 4.59
N LEU A 92 -16.00 4.86 3.31
CA LEU A 92 -16.10 6.26 2.89
C LEU A 92 -17.50 6.58 2.37
N ASN A 93 -17.91 7.84 2.44
CA ASN A 93 -19.15 8.32 1.84
C ASN A 93 -19.08 8.30 0.30
N GLY A 94 -19.55 7.21 -0.33
CA GLY A 94 -19.58 7.04 -1.78
C GLY A 94 -20.60 7.91 -2.54
N SER A 95 -21.45 8.68 -1.85
CA SER A 95 -22.39 9.62 -2.50
C SER A 95 -21.75 10.98 -2.84
N ASN A 96 -20.54 11.24 -2.33
CA ASN A 96 -19.83 12.50 -2.51
C ASN A 96 -18.51 12.26 -3.27
N PRO A 97 -18.33 12.77 -4.49
CA PRO A 97 -17.11 12.54 -5.27
C PRO A 97 -15.85 13.17 -4.65
N SER A 98 -15.98 14.14 -3.73
CA SER A 98 -14.84 14.65 -2.96
C SER A 98 -14.30 13.66 -1.90
N CYS A 99 -14.92 12.49 -1.79
CA CYS A 99 -14.51 11.36 -0.95
C CYS A 99 -13.82 10.23 -1.75
N ASP A 100 -13.59 10.42 -3.05
CA ASP A 100 -12.81 9.49 -3.86
C ASP A 100 -11.34 9.45 -3.41
N TRP A 101 -10.67 8.32 -3.67
CA TRP A 101 -9.22 8.19 -3.43
C TRP A 101 -8.45 9.27 -4.18
N GLN A 102 -7.46 9.87 -3.51
CA GLN A 102 -6.72 10.99 -4.06
C GLN A 102 -5.79 10.52 -5.19
N VAL A 103 -5.71 11.30 -6.26
CA VAL A 103 -4.79 11.03 -7.37
C VAL A 103 -3.51 11.83 -7.13
N ASP A 104 -2.40 11.12 -7.03
CA ASP A 104 -1.07 11.71 -6.89
C ASP A 104 -0.21 11.38 -8.12
N PRO A 105 0.45 12.36 -8.77
CA PRO A 105 1.27 12.11 -9.95
C PRO A 105 2.55 11.31 -9.67
N GLY A 106 2.96 11.20 -8.41
CA GLY A 106 4.07 10.35 -7.97
C GLY A 106 3.69 8.88 -7.79
N ALA A 107 2.41 8.53 -7.89
CA ALA A 107 1.95 7.15 -7.80
C ALA A 107 1.99 6.42 -9.16
N ALA A 108 2.26 5.12 -9.14
CA ALA A 108 2.33 4.28 -10.34
C ALA A 108 0.95 4.06 -11.01
N TYR A 109 -0.15 4.34 -10.30
CA TYR A 109 -1.52 4.26 -10.81
C TYR A 109 -2.44 5.23 -10.06
N PRO A 110 -3.47 5.82 -10.71
CA PRO A 110 -4.40 6.74 -10.07
C PRO A 110 -5.08 6.13 -8.83
N GLY A 111 -5.10 6.89 -7.74
CA GLY A 111 -5.73 6.47 -6.48
C GLY A 111 -4.83 5.65 -5.56
N LEU A 112 -3.56 5.42 -5.91
CA LEU A 112 -2.57 4.82 -5.00
C LEU A 112 -1.84 5.87 -4.17
N MET A 113 -1.52 5.53 -2.93
CA MET A 113 -0.61 6.30 -2.08
C MET A 113 0.76 6.34 -2.75
N PRO A 114 1.41 7.51 -2.90
CA PRO A 114 2.68 7.60 -3.62
C PRO A 114 3.80 6.84 -2.87
N PRO A 115 4.80 6.28 -3.57
CA PRO A 115 5.87 5.48 -2.96
C PRO A 115 6.65 6.21 -1.86
N ALA A 116 6.74 7.55 -1.93
CA ALA A 116 7.43 8.37 -0.93
C ALA A 116 6.73 8.39 0.45
N GLU A 117 5.44 8.06 0.48
CA GLU A 117 4.64 7.94 1.71
C GLU A 117 4.46 6.49 2.15
N GLN A 118 4.92 5.53 1.33
CA GLN A 118 4.87 4.12 1.67
C GLN A 118 6.09 3.73 2.50
N PRO A 119 5.90 3.01 3.62
CA PRO A 119 7.01 2.74 4.50
C PRO A 119 8.06 1.75 3.94
N SER A 120 9.32 2.08 4.13
CA SER A 120 10.46 1.19 3.86
C SER A 120 11.66 1.51 4.76
N LEU A 121 12.51 0.52 5.01
CA LEU A 121 13.72 0.63 5.82
C LEU A 121 14.81 -0.26 5.21
N ILE A 122 15.99 0.32 4.99
CA ILE A 122 17.23 -0.42 4.72
C ILE A 122 18.18 -0.20 5.89
N THR A 123 18.74 -1.28 6.44
CA THR A 123 19.69 -1.28 7.55
C THR A 123 20.79 -2.32 7.31
N ASP A 124 21.90 -2.26 8.06
CA ASP A 124 22.99 -3.24 8.06
C ASP A 124 22.88 -4.26 9.23
N THR A 125 21.81 -4.17 10.03
CA THR A 125 21.54 -5.07 11.16
C THR A 125 20.56 -6.20 10.81
N TYR A 126 19.28 -6.03 11.11
CA TYR A 126 18.21 -6.95 10.76
C TYR A 126 16.89 -6.21 10.57
N VAL A 127 15.95 -6.89 9.94
CA VAL A 127 14.54 -6.50 9.90
C VAL A 127 13.69 -7.74 10.12
N SER A 128 12.47 -7.56 10.64
CA SER A 128 11.51 -8.66 10.74
C SER A 128 10.08 -8.14 10.66
N ASN A 129 9.16 -9.02 10.25
CA ASN A 129 7.73 -8.79 10.31
C ASN A 129 7.03 -10.13 10.59
N SER A 130 6.12 -10.12 11.55
CA SER A 130 5.32 -11.29 11.93
C SER A 130 3.83 -10.98 11.81
N ASN A 131 3.45 -10.31 10.71
CA ASN A 131 2.08 -9.85 10.42
C ASN A 131 1.52 -8.77 11.37
N ASP A 132 2.40 -8.16 12.18
CA ASP A 132 2.10 -6.94 12.93
C ASP A 132 2.22 -5.69 12.05
N PHE A 133 1.66 -4.58 12.54
CA PHE A 133 1.86 -3.26 11.95
C PHE A 133 3.34 -2.86 11.95
N ILE A 134 3.71 -2.00 11.00
CA ILE A 134 5.11 -1.62 10.75
C ILE A 134 5.87 -1.03 11.95
N LEU A 135 5.17 -0.47 12.93
CA LEU A 135 5.79 0.10 14.13
C LEU A 135 6.63 -0.92 14.93
N VAL A 136 6.49 -2.22 14.64
CA VAL A 136 7.23 -3.33 15.27
C VAL A 136 8.48 -3.76 14.47
N VAL A 137 8.76 -3.14 13.31
CA VAL A 137 10.03 -3.36 12.59
C VAL A 137 11.16 -2.77 13.44
N LYS A 138 11.93 -3.64 14.09
CA LYS A 138 13.06 -3.26 14.95
C LYS A 138 14.38 -3.36 14.15
N PRO A 139 15.31 -2.40 14.33
CA PRO A 139 16.71 -2.57 13.97
C PRO A 139 17.44 -3.54 14.90
#